data_AF-A0A151XBM6-F1
#
_entry.id   AF-A0A151XBM6-F1
#
_cell.length_a   1.000
_cell.length_b   1.000
_cell.length_c   1.000
_cell.angle_alpha   90.00
_cell.angle_beta   90.00
_cell.angle_gamma   90.00
#
_symmetry.space_group_name_H-M   'P 1'
#
loop_
_entity.id
_entity.type
_entity.pdbx_description
1 polymer ?
#
loop_
_entity_poly.entity_id
_entity_poly.type
_entity_poly.pdbx_seq_one_letter_code
_entity_poly.pdbx_strand_id
1 'polypeptide(L)'
;KVMSGYTQNVNESLTTIWRLAPKHLNCNAKILEITAFIATGIFNKGYSAVLKIINELEINIGPECKHYIKFNEEVEGLLCASGIVD
;
A
#
# COMPACT_ATOMS: atom_id res chain seq x y z
N LYS A 1 17.10 -14.03 -2.83
CA LYS A 1 17.73 -13.16 -3.84
C LYS A 1 17.38 -11.73 -3.47
N VAL A 2 18.34 -10.99 -2.93
CA VAL A 2 18.22 -9.57 -2.59
C VAL A 2 19.14 -8.84 -3.55
N MET A 3 18.59 -8.11 -4.53
CA MET A 3 19.31 -7.16 -5.39
C MET A 3 18.31 -6.41 -6.29
N SER A 4 18.32 -5.07 -6.28
CA SER A 4 17.68 -4.14 -7.24
C SER A 4 16.44 -3.29 -6.84
N GLY A 5 16.12 -3.10 -5.55
CA GLY A 5 14.91 -2.34 -5.14
C GLY A 5 15.10 -1.06 -4.32
N TYR A 6 16.31 -0.70 -3.88
CA TYR A 6 16.49 0.33 -2.84
C TYR A 6 16.32 1.79 -3.30
N THR A 7 16.03 2.04 -4.58
CA THR A 7 15.62 3.37 -5.05
C THR A 7 14.56 3.26 -6.14
N GLN A 8 13.40 2.65 -5.84
CA GLN A 8 12.24 2.96 -6.67
C GLN A 8 11.88 4.44 -6.45
N ASN A 9 11.54 5.11 -7.55
CA ASN A 9 11.49 6.55 -7.68
C ASN A 9 10.66 7.19 -6.55
N VAL A 10 11.25 8.15 -5.83
CA VAL A 10 10.57 8.99 -4.83
C VAL A 10 9.23 9.51 -5.36
N ASN A 11 9.16 9.81 -6.66
CA ASN A 11 7.95 10.31 -7.29
C ASN A 11 6.74 9.34 -7.20
N GLU A 12 6.95 8.02 -7.19
CA GLU A 12 5.85 7.03 -7.08
C GLU A 12 5.31 6.91 -5.65
N SER A 13 6.21 6.95 -4.66
CA SER A 13 5.82 7.00 -3.25
C SER A 13 5.08 8.31 -2.92
N LEU A 14 5.55 9.44 -3.47
CA LEU A 14 4.91 10.75 -3.31
C LEU A 14 3.55 10.82 -4.01
N THR A 15 3.40 10.23 -5.20
CA THR A 15 2.09 10.20 -5.88
C THR A 15 1.09 9.33 -5.11
N THR A 16 1.53 8.25 -4.46
CA THR A 16 0.67 7.45 -3.58
C THR A 16 0.17 8.27 -2.37
N ILE A 17 1.02 9.10 -1.77
CA ILE A 17 0.62 10.00 -0.68
C ILE A 17 -0.49 10.96 -1.16
N TRP A 18 -0.32 11.59 -2.31
CA TRP A 18 -1.33 12.52 -2.85
C TRP A 18 -2.59 11.83 -3.40
N ARG A 19 -2.56 10.52 -3.65
CA ARG A 19 -3.75 9.71 -3.95
C ARG A 19 -4.59 9.44 -2.71
N LEU A 20 -3.94 9.30 -1.56
CA LEU A 20 -4.58 8.99 -0.28
C LEU A 20 -4.99 10.24 0.51
N ALA A 21 -4.23 11.33 0.38
CA ALA A 21 -4.54 12.58 1.07
C ALA A 21 -5.80 13.27 0.50
N PRO A 22 -6.61 13.94 1.33
CA PRO A 22 -7.76 14.71 0.86
C PRO A 22 -7.32 15.84 -0.09
N LYS A 23 -7.82 15.84 -1.34
CA LYS A 23 -7.45 16.85 -2.35
C LYS A 23 -8.21 18.17 -2.26
N HIS A 24 -9.39 18.15 -1.64
CA HIS A 24 -10.33 19.27 -1.62
C HIS A 24 -10.38 19.99 -0.26
N LEU A 25 -9.55 19.57 0.69
CA LEU A 25 -9.49 20.15 2.02
C LEU A 25 -8.03 20.39 2.40
N ASN A 26 -7.76 21.51 3.09
CA ASN A 26 -6.50 21.67 3.78
C ASN A 26 -6.40 20.58 4.85
N CYS A 27 -5.50 19.62 4.65
CA CYS A 27 -5.22 18.56 5.60
C CYS A 27 -4.11 19.00 6.56
N ASN A 28 -4.27 18.69 7.84
CA ASN A 28 -3.25 18.97 8.84
C ASN A 28 -2.04 18.04 8.68
N ALA A 29 -0.90 18.40 9.28
CA ALA A 29 0.34 17.62 9.19
C ALA A 29 0.17 16.15 9.64
N LYS A 30 -0.71 15.90 10.62
CA LYS A 30 -1.00 14.54 11.12
C LYS A 30 -1.65 13.65 10.06
N ILE A 31 -2.57 14.18 9.25
CA ILE A 31 -3.19 13.44 8.15
C ILE A 31 -2.13 13.05 7.12
N LEU A 32 -1.21 13.97 6.78
CA LEU A 32 -0.11 13.68 5.86
C LEU A 32 0.85 12.62 6.42
N GLU A 33 1.16 12.68 7.72
CA GLU A 33 1.99 11.70 8.40
C GLU A 33 1.37 10.29 8.37
N ILE A 34 0.09 10.16 8.72
CA ILE A 34 -0.64 8.88 8.62
C ILE A 34 -0.65 8.37 7.18
N THR A 35 -0.87 9.28 6.23
CA THR A 35 -0.89 8.95 4.81
C THR A 35 0.47 8.44 4.33
N ALA A 36 1.56 9.05 4.79
CA ALA A 36 2.92 8.61 4.50
C ALA A 36 3.17 7.20 5.07
N PHE A 37 2.78 6.93 6.32
CA PHE A 37 2.91 5.59 6.90
C PHE A 37 2.13 4.52 6.13
N ILE A 38 0.91 4.82 5.69
CA ILE A 38 0.10 3.91 4.87
C ILE A 38 0.76 3.69 3.51
N ALA A 39 1.21 4.76 2.83
CA ALA A 39 1.88 4.66 1.54
C ALA A 39 3.17 3.83 1.63
N THR A 40 3.98 4.04 2.66
CA THR A 40 5.18 3.24 2.94
C THR A 40 4.82 1.77 3.22
N GLY A 41 3.73 1.51 3.94
CA GLY A 41 3.23 0.17 4.19
C GLY A 41 2.85 -0.57 2.91
N ILE A 42 2.06 0.09 2.05
CA ILE A 42 1.65 -0.43 0.74
C ILE A 42 2.87 -0.72 -0.13
N PHE A 43 3.83 0.21 -0.15
CA PHE A 43 5.05 0.06 -0.95
C PHE A 43 5.91 -1.13 -0.49
N ASN A 44 6.08 -1.32 0.82
CA ASN A 44 6.98 -2.36 1.34
C ASN A 44 6.33 -3.75 1.46
N LYS A 45 5.01 -3.82 1.64
CA LYS A 45 4.31 -5.07 2.01
C LYS A 45 2.99 -5.26 1.28
N GLY A 46 2.65 -4.40 0.32
CA GLY A 46 1.36 -4.43 -0.37
C GLY A 46 0.18 -4.14 0.57
N TYR A 47 -1.01 -4.57 0.15
CA TYR A 47 -2.25 -4.33 0.89
C TYR A 47 -2.33 -5.11 2.22
N SER A 48 -1.46 -6.09 2.45
CA SER A 48 -1.29 -6.74 3.76
C SER A 48 -0.95 -5.75 4.89
N ALA A 49 -0.25 -4.66 4.58
CA ALA A 49 0.00 -3.58 5.56
C ALA A 49 -1.29 -2.85 5.93
N VAL A 50 -2.15 -2.58 4.95
CA VAL A 50 -3.45 -1.92 5.16
C VAL A 50 -4.36 -2.82 5.98
N LEU A 51 -4.39 -4.12 5.70
CA LEU A 51 -5.14 -5.10 6.49
C LEU A 51 -4.72 -5.11 7.96
N LYS A 52 -3.41 -5.01 8.25
CA LYS A 52 -2.90 -4.93 9.62
C LYS A 52 -3.34 -3.65 10.32
N ILE A 53 -3.27 -2.51 9.64
CA ILE A 53 -3.74 -1.22 10.17
C ILE A 53 -5.24 -1.29 10.48
N ILE A 54 -6.05 -1.80 9.56
CA ILE A 54 -7.50 -1.97 9.73
C ILE A 54 -7.81 -2.88 10.93
N ASN A 55 -7.06 -3.97 11.09
CA ASN A 55 -7.22 -4.88 12.22
C ASN A 55 -6.84 -4.23 13.56
N GLU A 56 -5.75 -3.46 13.60
CA GLU A 56 -5.30 -2.74 14.80
C GLU A 56 -6.27 -1.62 15.20
N LEU A 57 -6.94 -1.00 14.21
CA LEU A 57 -7.98 -0.01 14.43
C LEU A 57 -9.36 -0.63 14.72
N GLU A 58 -9.44 -1.96 14.81
CA GLU A 58 -10.68 -2.73 15.03
C GLU A 58 -11.79 -2.42 14.02
N ILE A 59 -11.41 -2.05 12.80
CA ILE A 59 -12.35 -1.73 11.73
C ILE A 59 -12.82 -3.04 11.09
N ASN A 60 -14.11 -3.33 11.17
CA ASN A 60 -14.68 -4.52 10.56
C ASN A 60 -14.76 -4.37 9.03
N ILE A 61 -14.04 -5.23 8.31
CA ILE A 61 -14.10 -5.30 6.84
C ILE A 61 -14.79 -6.58 6.38
N GLY A 62 -15.56 -6.46 5.30
CA GLY A 62 -16.28 -7.59 4.72
C GLY A 62 -15.35 -8.67 4.14
N PRO A 63 -15.84 -9.92 4.02
CA PRO A 63 -15.07 -11.04 3.47
C PRO A 63 -14.59 -10.79 2.03
N GLU A 64 -15.37 -10.06 1.24
CA GLU A 64 -15.01 -9.68 -0.14
C GLU A 64 -13.71 -8.87 -0.22
N CYS A 65 -13.49 -7.95 0.73
CA CYS A 65 -12.26 -7.16 0.79
C CYS A 65 -11.04 -8.06 1.06
N LYS A 66 -11.18 -9.02 1.98
CA LYS A 66 -10.12 -9.97 2.31
C LYS A 66 -9.81 -10.87 1.12
N HIS A 67 -10.83 -11.33 0.41
CA HIS A 67 -10.67 -12.17 -0.78
C HIS A 67 -9.99 -11.42 -1.92
N TYR A 68 -10.43 -10.20 -2.22
CA TYR A 68 -9.83 -9.35 -3.26
C TYR A 68 -8.34 -9.11 -3.00
N ILE A 69 -7.95 -8.78 -1.76
CA ILE A 69 -6.55 -8.55 -1.41
C ILE A 69 -5.73 -9.83 -1.58
N LYS A 70 -6.21 -10.95 -1.04
CA LYS A 70 -5.51 -12.24 -1.16
C LYS A 70 -5.30 -12.64 -2.63
N PHE A 71 -6.34 -12.50 -3.45
CA PHE A 71 -6.27 -12.81 -4.88
C PHE A 71 -5.24 -11.92 -5.59
N ASN A 72 -5.25 -10.61 -5.35
CA ASN A 72 -4.29 -9.70 -5.99
C ASN A 72 -2.86 -9.95 -5.50
N GLU A 73 -2.64 -10.22 -4.23
CA GLU A 73 -1.30 -10.55 -3.72
C GLU A 73 -0.76 -11.86 -4.31
N GLU A 74 -1.63 -12.87 -4.53
CA GLU A 74 -1.26 -14.11 -5.20
C GLU A 74 -0.94 -13.88 -6.69
N VAL A 75 -1.75 -13.08 -7.40
CA VAL A 75 -1.53 -12.75 -8.82
C VAL A 75 -0.25 -11.94 -8.99
N GLU A 76 -0.04 -10.88 -8.21
CA GLU A 76 1.20 -10.09 -8.24
C GLU A 76 2.42 -10.96 -7.91
N GLY A 77 2.32 -11.85 -6.91
CA GLY A 77 3.38 -12.80 -6.59
C GLY A 77 3.73 -13.74 -7.76
N LEU A 78 2.73 -14.20 -8.50
CA LEU A 78 2.92 -15.03 -9.70
C LEU A 78 3.51 -14.23 -10.88
N LEU A 79 3.10 -12.98 -11.05
CA LEU A 79 3.64 -12.08 -12.08
C LEU A 79 5.11 -11.75 -11.81
N CYS A 80 5.47 -11.42 -10.56
CA CYS A 80 6.86 -11.21 -10.13
C CYS A 80 7.70 -12.48 -10.35
N ALA A 81 7.17 -13.66 -9.99
CA ALA A 81 7.86 -14.94 -10.19
C ALA A 81 8.08 -15.27 -11.67
N SER A 82 7.19 -14.79 -12.55
CA SER A 82 7.28 -14.94 -14.01
C SER A 82 8.12 -13.85 -14.67
N GLY A 83 8.61 -12.86 -13.92
CA GLY A 83 9.38 -11.72 -14.42
C GLY A 83 8.58 -10.76 -15.31
N ILE A 84 7.24 -10.76 -15.18
CA ILE A 84 6.34 -9.88 -15.95
C ILE A 84 6.23 -8.49 -15.30
N VAL A 85 6.27 -8.46 -13.97
CA VAL A 85 6.33 -7.23 -13.16
C VAL A 85 7.56 -7.31 -12.25
N ASP A 86 8.06 -6.13 -11.85
CA ASP A 86 9.32 -5.99 -11.09
C ASP A 86 9.28 -6.62 -9.69
#